data_AF-A0A8J2JKZ3-F1
#
_entry.id   AF-A0A8J2JKZ3-F1
#
_cell.length_a   1.000
_cell.length_b   1.000
_cell.length_c   1.000
_cell.angle_alpha   90.00
_cell.angle_beta   90.00
_cell.angle_gamma   90.00
#
_symmetry.space_group_name_H-M   'P 1'
#
loop_
_entity.id
_entity.type
_entity.pdbx_description
1 polymer ?
#
loop_
_entity_poly.entity_id
_entity_poly.type
_entity_poly.pdbx_seq_one_letter_code
_entity_poly.pdbx_strand_id
1 'polypeptide(L)'
;QSVDVQYGNSTAEQGATWIKENLDWPLDDAMWDALWMDMNNSNIPERYRRYTENILENLKTSQITLNQFHMAMTQHLFVAIPFIVRHSIDVTNPTEEQMLGWNHVWAVLGYALGIEDEYNVALHPSLEKTEAYYLEYFNKIILPGLFNIQTDSKLLVEVLLEIVRKSSSSFEIFSPRLVMTAILAHVVGVETPNMESLLSTVDKIIFHAQTPAMRLMRYGPQFFTDVVNKYSKAQAEAVMETWFKYAVKSDYLIAKYMYY
;
A
#
# COMPACT_ATOMS: atom_id res chain seq x y z
N GLN A 1 25.24 17.10 -7.75
CA GLN A 1 25.10 17.98 -6.57
C GLN A 1 23.67 17.82 -6.08
N SER A 2 23.48 17.18 -4.94
CA SER A 2 22.18 17.11 -4.27
C SER A 2 21.85 18.51 -3.77
N VAL A 3 20.75 19.08 -4.26
CA VAL A 3 20.27 20.37 -3.79
C VAL A 3 19.52 20.09 -2.50
N ASP A 4 20.09 20.47 -1.36
CA ASP A 4 19.33 20.59 -0.11
C ASP A 4 18.34 21.74 -0.29
N VAL A 5 17.06 21.40 -0.44
CA VAL A 5 15.98 22.37 -0.64
C VAL A 5 15.34 22.65 0.70
N GLN A 6 15.45 23.89 1.18
CA GLN A 6 14.66 24.37 2.30
C GLN A 6 13.24 24.69 1.82
N TYR A 7 12.25 24.03 2.43
CA TYR A 7 10.85 24.34 2.23
C TYR A 7 10.54 25.67 2.94
N GLY A 8 9.72 26.51 2.34
CA GLY A 8 9.35 27.78 2.97
C GLY A 8 8.22 27.56 3.97
N ASN A 9 8.50 27.72 5.27
CA ASN A 9 7.59 27.94 6.42
C ASN A 9 6.10 27.65 6.17
N SER A 10 5.77 26.43 5.74
CA SER A 10 4.40 26.02 5.47
C SER A 10 3.82 25.31 6.68
N THR A 11 2.49 25.24 6.75
CA THR A 11 1.75 24.46 7.74
C THR A 11 2.21 23.00 7.85
N ALA A 12 2.85 22.45 6.81
CA ALA A 12 3.46 21.13 6.82
C ALA A 12 4.76 21.08 7.65
N GLU A 13 5.64 22.07 7.56
CA GLU A 13 6.84 22.14 8.42
C GLU A 13 6.47 22.39 9.88
N GLN A 14 5.46 23.22 10.12
CA GLN A 14 4.90 23.42 11.46
C GLN A 14 4.24 22.14 11.98
N GLY A 15 3.53 21.40 11.13
CA GLY A 15 2.96 20.10 11.47
C GLY A 15 4.05 19.07 11.77
N ALA A 16 5.08 18.96 10.94
CA ALA A 16 6.21 18.05 11.17
C ALA A 16 7.01 18.41 12.42
N THR A 17 7.20 19.71 12.68
CA THR A 17 7.84 20.21 13.91
C THR A 17 6.96 19.89 15.13
N TRP A 18 5.67 20.17 15.06
CA TRP A 18 4.72 19.82 16.12
C TRP A 18 4.71 18.31 16.39
N ILE A 19 4.66 17.47 15.35
CA ILE A 19 4.72 16.02 15.52
C ILE A 19 6.05 15.63 16.16
N LYS A 20 7.21 16.13 15.69
CA LYS A 20 8.51 15.80 16.32
C LYS A 20 8.62 16.26 17.77
N GLU A 21 8.02 17.40 18.11
CA GLU A 21 8.07 17.99 19.46
C GLU A 21 7.06 17.37 20.42
N ASN A 22 5.93 16.84 19.92
CA ASN A 22 4.79 16.42 20.74
C ASN A 22 4.48 14.91 20.63
N LEU A 23 4.89 14.27 19.54
CA LEU A 23 4.85 12.82 19.36
C LEU A 23 6.28 12.30 19.45
N ASP A 24 6.63 11.79 20.63
CA ASP A 24 7.82 10.96 20.85
C ASP A 24 7.63 9.59 20.19
N TRP A 25 7.46 9.62 18.86
CA TRP A 25 7.27 8.45 18.02
C TRP A 25 8.62 8.05 17.43
N PRO A 26 9.27 6.98 17.93
CA PRO A 26 10.51 6.52 17.35
C PRO A 26 10.24 5.92 15.98
N LEU A 27 10.81 6.51 14.93
CA LEU A 27 10.78 5.93 13.60
C LEU A 27 11.53 4.59 13.59
N ASP A 28 11.01 3.63 12.83
CA ASP A 28 11.69 2.37 12.57
C ASP A 28 12.73 2.57 11.45
N ASP A 29 13.84 3.24 11.79
CA ASP A 29 14.92 3.56 10.85
C ASP A 29 15.43 2.30 10.13
N ALA A 30 15.50 1.16 10.83
CA ALA A 30 15.90 -0.11 10.23
C ALA A 30 14.97 -0.54 9.09
N MET A 31 13.65 -0.40 9.26
CA MET A 31 12.67 -0.68 8.20
C MET A 31 12.86 0.25 7.00
N TRP A 32 13.03 1.56 7.25
CA TRP A 32 13.20 2.52 6.17
C TRP A 32 14.52 2.35 5.40
N ASP A 33 15.60 2.02 6.10
CA ASP A 33 16.90 1.73 5.49
C ASP A 33 16.80 0.46 4.62
N ALA A 34 16.16 -0.59 5.13
CA ALA A 34 15.93 -1.82 4.36
C ALA A 34 15.06 -1.57 3.12
N LEU A 35 13.98 -0.81 3.24
CA LEU A 35 13.12 -0.41 2.11
C LEU A 35 13.93 0.36 1.07
N TRP A 36 14.74 1.33 1.49
CA TRP A 36 15.57 2.13 0.60
C TRP A 36 16.61 1.26 -0.13
N MET A 37 17.24 0.31 0.58
CA MET A 37 18.19 -0.63 -0.01
C MET A 37 17.54 -1.50 -1.08
N ASP A 38 16.38 -2.09 -0.79
CA ASP A 38 15.65 -2.93 -1.75
C ASP A 38 15.20 -2.12 -2.98
N MET A 39 14.66 -0.92 -2.76
CA MET A 39 14.28 -0.01 -3.85
C MET A 39 15.47 0.40 -4.71
N ASN A 40 16.61 0.75 -4.12
CA ASN A 40 17.78 1.18 -4.88
C ASN A 40 18.45 0.06 -5.66
N ASN A 41 18.45 -1.16 -5.10
CA ASN A 41 18.99 -2.35 -5.75
C ASN A 41 18.04 -2.94 -6.81
N SER A 42 16.81 -2.45 -6.90
CA SER A 42 15.84 -2.90 -7.90
C SER A 42 16.25 -2.57 -9.34
N ASN A 43 15.62 -3.24 -10.30
CA ASN A 43 15.76 -2.95 -11.73
C ASN A 43 14.85 -1.81 -12.23
N ILE A 44 14.24 -1.03 -11.33
CA ILE A 44 13.36 0.07 -11.72
C ILE A 44 14.16 1.13 -12.51
N PRO A 45 13.73 1.50 -13.73
CA PRO A 45 14.41 2.52 -14.53
C PRO A 45 14.54 3.88 -13.82
N GLU A 46 15.67 4.57 -14.00
CA GLU A 46 15.96 5.87 -13.37
C GLU A 46 14.85 6.91 -13.59
N ARG A 47 14.19 6.89 -14.75
CA ARG A 47 13.08 7.80 -15.09
C ARG A 47 11.87 7.70 -14.16
N TYR A 48 11.72 6.58 -13.43
CA TYR A 48 10.65 6.38 -12.45
C TYR A 48 11.12 6.53 -11.00
N ARG A 49 12.41 6.83 -10.78
CA ARG A 49 12.97 7.05 -9.44
C ARG A 49 12.91 8.51 -9.00
N ARG A 50 12.63 9.42 -9.94
CA ARG A 50 12.59 10.86 -9.71
C ARG A 50 11.28 11.42 -10.21
N TYR A 51 10.76 12.37 -9.46
CA TYR A 51 9.65 13.19 -9.94
C TYR A 51 10.07 14.00 -11.17
N THR A 52 9.13 14.27 -12.06
CA THR A 52 9.34 15.27 -13.12
C THR A 52 9.37 16.67 -12.52
N GLU A 53 10.05 17.61 -13.19
CA GLU A 53 10.20 18.99 -12.70
C GLU A 53 8.84 19.64 -12.42
N ASN A 54 7.87 19.47 -13.31
CA ASN A 54 6.51 20.01 -13.15
C ASN A 54 5.80 19.45 -11.91
N ILE A 55 5.96 18.16 -11.61
CA ILE A 55 5.35 17.56 -10.40
C ILE A 55 6.02 18.11 -9.14
N LEU A 56 7.35 18.22 -9.14
CA LEU A 56 8.08 18.81 -8.02
C LEU A 56 7.67 20.27 -7.79
N GLU A 57 7.51 21.04 -8.85
CA GLU A 57 7.08 22.43 -8.75
C GLU A 57 5.67 22.52 -8.14
N ASN A 58 4.71 21.72 -8.62
CA ASN A 58 3.36 21.70 -8.06
C ASN A 58 3.33 21.28 -6.58
N LEU A 59 4.13 20.27 -6.20
CA LEU A 59 4.26 19.82 -4.81
C LEU A 59 4.87 20.91 -3.91
N LYS A 60 5.82 21.70 -4.44
CA LYS A 60 6.53 22.76 -3.69
C LYS A 60 5.76 24.07 -3.59
N THR A 61 5.06 24.44 -4.66
CA THR A 61 4.46 25.78 -4.79
C THR A 61 3.02 25.85 -4.31
N SER A 62 2.39 24.70 -4.04
CA SER A 62 1.02 24.66 -3.53
C SER A 62 0.94 25.23 -2.11
N GLN A 63 0.52 26.50 -2.01
CA GLN A 63 0.22 27.15 -0.73
C GLN A 63 -1.13 26.70 -0.13
N ILE A 64 -1.97 26.05 -0.93
CA ILE A 64 -3.30 25.57 -0.52
C ILE A 64 -3.19 24.11 -0.11
N THR A 65 -3.36 23.85 1.19
CA THR A 65 -3.52 22.49 1.73
C THR A 65 -4.80 21.88 1.16
N LEU A 66 -4.76 20.60 0.74
CA LEU A 66 -5.90 19.87 0.16
C LEU A 66 -6.53 20.52 -1.10
N ASN A 67 -5.69 20.96 -2.04
CA ASN A 67 -6.15 21.33 -3.39
C ASN A 67 -6.63 20.11 -4.21
N GLN A 68 -7.19 20.38 -5.41
CA GLN A 68 -7.68 19.35 -6.34
C GLN A 68 -6.64 18.26 -6.66
N PHE A 69 -5.37 18.65 -6.84
CA PHE A 69 -4.28 17.71 -7.10
C PHE A 69 -4.06 16.74 -5.93
N HIS A 70 -4.02 17.23 -4.69
CA HIS A 70 -3.88 16.38 -3.50
C HIS A 70 -5.09 15.46 -3.33
N MET A 71 -6.31 15.97 -3.54
CA MET A 71 -7.52 15.14 -3.46
C MET A 71 -7.55 14.05 -4.53
N ALA A 72 -7.18 14.38 -5.77
CA ALA A 72 -7.04 13.41 -6.86
C ALA A 72 -5.96 12.36 -6.58
N MET A 73 -4.83 12.77 -6.00
CA MET A 73 -3.76 11.86 -5.56
C MET A 73 -4.26 10.90 -4.47
N THR A 74 -4.97 11.42 -3.48
CA THR A 74 -5.60 10.59 -2.44
C THR A 74 -6.61 9.62 -3.05
N GLN A 75 -7.49 10.10 -3.93
CA GLN A 75 -8.47 9.24 -4.62
C GLN A 75 -7.77 8.12 -5.39
N HIS A 76 -6.71 8.44 -6.16
CA HIS A 76 -5.91 7.47 -6.90
C HIS A 76 -5.38 6.34 -5.99
N LEU A 77 -4.81 6.69 -4.82
CA LEU A 77 -4.28 5.71 -3.87
C LEU A 77 -5.32 4.67 -3.40
N PHE A 78 -6.60 5.05 -3.34
CA PHE A 78 -7.67 4.12 -2.96
C PHE A 78 -8.25 3.35 -4.15
N VAL A 79 -8.52 4.04 -5.26
CA VAL A 79 -9.25 3.44 -6.39
C VAL A 79 -8.35 2.55 -7.26
N ALA A 80 -7.07 2.89 -7.40
CA ALA A 80 -6.20 2.32 -8.43
C ALA A 80 -5.62 0.95 -8.08
N ILE A 81 -5.57 0.60 -6.78
CA ILE A 81 -4.94 -0.63 -6.31
C ILE A 81 -5.50 -1.86 -7.05
N PRO A 82 -6.82 -2.12 -7.11
CA PRO A 82 -7.36 -3.27 -7.85
C PRO A 82 -6.96 -3.36 -9.34
N PHE A 83 -6.59 -2.23 -9.97
CA PHE A 83 -6.16 -2.19 -11.37
C PHE A 83 -4.65 -2.44 -11.52
N ILE A 84 -3.84 -1.84 -10.64
CA ILE A 84 -2.37 -1.97 -10.70
C ILE A 84 -1.94 -3.39 -10.32
N VAL A 85 -2.61 -3.97 -9.32
CA VAL A 85 -2.26 -5.28 -8.75
C VAL A 85 -3.32 -6.34 -9.00
N ARG A 86 -4.00 -6.26 -10.15
CA ARG A 86 -5.10 -7.16 -10.54
C ARG A 86 -4.74 -8.65 -10.47
N HIS A 87 -3.45 -8.98 -10.59
CA HIS A 87 -2.95 -10.36 -10.53
C HIS A 87 -2.37 -10.76 -9.18
N SER A 88 -2.10 -9.80 -8.29
CA SER A 88 -1.52 -10.05 -6.97
C SER A 88 -2.50 -9.86 -5.82
N ILE A 89 -3.60 -9.11 -6.00
CA ILE A 89 -4.71 -9.06 -5.03
C ILE A 89 -5.81 -10.00 -5.50
N ASP A 90 -6.42 -10.73 -4.56
CA ASP A 90 -7.48 -11.72 -4.79
C ASP A 90 -8.84 -11.08 -5.17
N VAL A 91 -8.83 -10.18 -6.15
CA VAL A 91 -10.04 -9.80 -6.86
C VAL A 91 -10.29 -10.94 -7.85
N THR A 92 -11.13 -11.90 -7.45
CA THR A 92 -11.39 -13.13 -8.21
C THR A 92 -11.96 -12.82 -9.59
N ASN A 93 -11.09 -12.70 -10.60
CA ASN A 93 -11.41 -12.46 -12.02
C ASN A 93 -12.62 -11.53 -12.22
N PRO A 94 -12.55 -10.25 -11.79
CA PRO A 94 -13.67 -9.35 -11.91
C PRO A 94 -14.00 -9.15 -13.39
N THR A 95 -15.29 -9.13 -13.70
CA THR A 95 -15.75 -8.76 -15.04
C THR A 95 -15.38 -7.31 -15.33
N GLU A 96 -15.30 -6.94 -16.61
CA GLU A 96 -15.06 -5.56 -17.01
C GLU A 96 -16.11 -4.62 -16.40
N GLU A 97 -17.37 -5.03 -16.39
CA GLU A 97 -18.48 -4.29 -15.76
C GLU A 97 -18.25 -4.07 -14.26
N GLN A 98 -17.77 -5.06 -13.51
CA GLN A 98 -17.46 -4.90 -12.09
C GLN A 98 -16.32 -3.92 -11.84
N MET A 99 -15.27 -3.95 -12.67
CA MET A 99 -14.16 -2.99 -12.57
C MET A 99 -14.61 -1.57 -12.88
N LEU A 100 -15.47 -1.40 -13.91
CA LEU A 100 -16.06 -0.11 -14.24
C LEU A 100 -17.02 0.37 -13.14
N GLY A 101 -17.78 -0.53 -12.52
CA GLY A 101 -18.63 -0.23 -11.37
C GLY A 101 -17.83 0.25 -10.16
N TRP A 102 -16.73 -0.42 -9.83
CA TRP A 102 -15.79 0.03 -8.79
C TRP A 102 -15.27 1.43 -9.08
N ASN A 103 -14.86 1.70 -10.33
CA ASN A 103 -14.40 3.01 -10.75
C ASN A 103 -15.51 4.07 -10.60
N HIS A 104 -16.74 3.74 -11.02
CA HIS A 104 -17.88 4.65 -10.93
C HIS A 104 -18.21 5.03 -9.49
N VAL A 105 -18.18 4.08 -8.54
CA VAL A 105 -18.37 4.37 -7.11
C VAL A 105 -17.35 5.40 -6.63
N TRP A 106 -16.08 5.21 -6.95
CA TRP A 106 -15.03 6.15 -6.57
C TRP A 106 -15.14 7.49 -7.29
N ALA A 107 -15.65 7.53 -8.51
CA ALA A 107 -15.94 8.78 -9.21
C ALA A 107 -17.03 9.59 -8.48
N VAL A 108 -18.13 8.92 -8.09
CA VAL A 108 -19.21 9.56 -7.33
C VAL A 108 -18.72 10.04 -5.96
N LEU A 109 -17.90 9.23 -5.26
CA LEU A 109 -17.29 9.64 -3.99
C LEU A 109 -16.36 10.85 -4.16
N GLY A 110 -15.54 10.87 -5.21
CA GLY A 110 -14.68 12.00 -5.53
C GLY A 110 -15.48 13.28 -5.74
N TYR A 111 -16.53 13.22 -6.56
CA TYR A 111 -17.44 14.34 -6.78
C TYR A 111 -18.10 14.81 -5.47
N ALA A 112 -18.59 13.88 -4.66
CA ALA A 112 -19.21 14.20 -3.36
C ALA A 112 -18.23 14.85 -2.37
N LEU A 113 -16.94 14.56 -2.47
CA LEU A 113 -15.87 15.18 -1.70
C LEU A 113 -15.37 16.51 -2.30
N GLY A 114 -15.94 16.96 -3.42
CA GLY A 114 -15.61 18.24 -4.07
C GLY A 114 -14.48 18.15 -5.09
N ILE A 115 -14.12 16.95 -5.54
CA ILE A 115 -13.21 16.79 -6.69
C ILE A 115 -13.97 17.16 -7.96
N GLU A 116 -13.50 18.17 -8.68
CA GLU A 116 -14.13 18.56 -9.95
C GLU A 116 -13.88 17.46 -11.00
N ASP A 117 -14.83 17.27 -11.92
CA ASP A 117 -14.80 16.17 -12.88
C ASP A 117 -13.49 16.11 -13.70
N GLU A 118 -12.88 17.26 -13.99
CA GLU A 118 -11.60 17.33 -14.72
C GLU A 118 -10.39 16.82 -13.93
N TYR A 119 -10.47 16.77 -12.59
CA TYR A 119 -9.43 16.21 -11.70
C TYR A 119 -9.80 14.83 -11.15
N ASN A 120 -11.02 14.35 -11.37
CA ASN A 120 -11.52 13.09 -10.84
C ASN A 120 -10.91 11.91 -11.61
N VAL A 121 -9.90 11.28 -11.03
CA VAL A 121 -9.12 10.21 -11.68
C VAL A 121 -9.95 8.96 -11.97
N ALA A 122 -11.12 8.83 -11.37
CA ALA A 122 -12.02 7.70 -11.59
C ALA A 122 -13.01 7.94 -12.76
N LEU A 123 -12.96 9.10 -13.42
CA LEU A 123 -13.74 9.38 -14.63
C LEU A 123 -12.95 9.02 -15.90
N HIS A 124 -13.10 7.77 -16.34
CA HIS A 124 -12.52 7.29 -17.59
C HIS A 124 -13.54 6.52 -18.42
N PRO A 125 -13.47 6.59 -19.76
CA PRO A 125 -14.51 6.08 -20.64
C PRO A 125 -14.40 4.56 -20.92
N SER A 126 -13.30 3.91 -20.56
CA SER A 126 -13.11 2.46 -20.74
C SER A 126 -12.12 1.89 -19.74
N LEU A 127 -12.22 0.58 -19.48
CA LEU A 127 -11.34 -0.11 -18.54
C LEU A 127 -9.86 0.00 -18.94
N GLU A 128 -9.56 -0.21 -20.22
CA GLU A 128 -8.19 -0.11 -20.76
C GLU A 128 -7.57 1.27 -20.48
N LYS A 129 -8.32 2.35 -20.66
CA LYS A 129 -7.83 3.71 -20.40
C LYS A 129 -7.66 3.97 -18.92
N THR A 130 -8.54 3.44 -18.07
CA THR A 130 -8.41 3.49 -16.61
C THR A 130 -7.13 2.80 -16.16
N GLU A 131 -6.88 1.57 -16.63
CA GLU A 131 -5.68 0.79 -16.28
C GLU A 131 -4.40 1.51 -16.71
N ALA A 132 -4.36 2.00 -17.96
CA ALA A 132 -3.21 2.73 -18.47
C ALA A 132 -2.94 4.02 -17.69
N TYR A 133 -3.99 4.80 -17.41
CA TYR A 133 -3.87 6.04 -16.64
C TYR A 133 -3.38 5.78 -15.22
N TYR A 134 -3.95 4.78 -14.53
CA TYR A 134 -3.56 4.46 -13.17
C TYR A 134 -2.12 3.96 -13.07
N LEU A 135 -1.68 3.13 -14.01
CA LEU A 135 -0.29 2.68 -14.05
C LEU A 135 0.66 3.85 -14.35
N GLU A 136 0.28 4.75 -15.25
CA GLU A 136 1.07 5.94 -15.56
C GLU A 136 1.19 6.87 -14.34
N TYR A 137 0.07 7.14 -13.66
CA TYR A 137 0.03 7.96 -12.45
C TYR A 137 0.90 7.36 -11.35
N PHE A 138 0.76 6.05 -11.09
CA PHE A 138 1.58 5.32 -10.13
C PHE A 138 3.07 5.49 -10.45
N ASN A 139 3.48 5.27 -11.70
CA ASN A 139 4.88 5.37 -12.12
C ASN A 139 5.45 6.80 -12.09
N LYS A 140 4.61 7.82 -12.23
CA LYS A 140 5.05 9.24 -12.26
C LYS A 140 5.02 9.94 -10.91
N ILE A 141 4.16 9.48 -9.98
CA ILE A 141 3.91 10.17 -8.72
C ILE A 141 4.22 9.26 -7.53
N ILE A 142 3.58 8.09 -7.45
CA ILE A 142 3.69 7.21 -6.28
C ILE A 142 5.07 6.57 -6.20
N LEU A 143 5.53 5.99 -7.31
CA LEU A 143 6.79 5.25 -7.36
C LEU A 143 8.01 6.14 -7.07
N PRO A 144 8.16 7.34 -7.68
CA PRO A 144 9.21 8.27 -7.26
C PRO A 144 9.11 8.69 -5.80
N GLY A 145 7.90 8.79 -5.25
CA GLY A 145 7.70 9.11 -3.83
C GLY A 145 8.30 8.08 -2.88
N LEU A 146 8.29 6.80 -3.25
CA LEU A 146 8.95 5.75 -2.47
C LEU A 146 10.48 5.87 -2.47
N PHE A 147 11.07 6.36 -3.56
CA PHE A 147 12.53 6.64 -3.62
C PHE A 147 12.92 7.90 -2.85
N ASN A 148 12.01 8.86 -2.75
CA ASN A 148 12.27 10.19 -2.19
C ASN A 148 11.42 10.46 -0.93
N ILE A 149 11.12 9.41 -0.16
CA ILE A 149 10.23 9.51 0.99
C ILE A 149 10.85 10.40 2.08
N GLN A 150 10.09 11.40 2.51
CA GLN A 150 10.52 12.37 3.52
C GLN A 150 10.22 11.88 4.93
N THR A 151 10.90 12.44 5.93
CA THR A 151 10.77 12.04 7.34
C THR A 151 9.34 12.15 7.87
N ASP A 152 8.62 13.20 7.50
CA ASP A 152 7.21 13.41 7.84
C ASP A 152 6.29 12.35 7.19
N SER A 153 6.57 11.99 5.94
CA SER A 153 5.85 10.93 5.22
C SER A 153 6.10 9.56 5.84
N LYS A 154 7.36 9.26 6.22
CA LYS A 154 7.71 8.05 6.97
C LYS A 154 6.89 7.94 8.26
N LEU A 155 6.85 9.03 9.01
CA LEU A 155 6.12 9.12 10.28
C LEU A 155 4.61 8.94 10.10
N LEU A 156 4.03 9.61 9.10
CA LEU A 156 2.61 9.46 8.78
C LEU A 156 2.26 8.02 8.42
N VAL A 157 3.09 7.36 7.60
CA VAL A 157 2.89 5.95 7.20
C VAL A 157 2.96 5.03 8.42
N GLU A 158 3.98 5.17 9.27
CA GLU A 158 4.08 4.33 10.48
C GLU A 158 2.91 4.52 11.43
N VAL A 159 2.53 5.77 11.71
CA VAL A 159 1.41 6.08 12.60
C VAL A 159 0.11 5.53 12.02
N LEU A 160 -0.13 5.70 10.72
CA LEU A 160 -1.31 5.16 10.05
C LEU A 160 -1.35 3.63 10.14
N LEU A 161 -0.24 2.96 9.83
CA LEU A 161 -0.15 1.50 9.90
C LEU A 161 -0.36 0.99 11.32
N GLU A 162 0.17 1.68 12.34
CA GLU A 162 -0.08 1.32 13.73
C GLU A 162 -1.55 1.53 14.11
N ILE A 163 -2.17 2.64 13.71
CA ILE A 163 -3.59 2.90 13.97
C ILE A 163 -4.42 1.77 13.36
N VAL A 164 -4.18 1.41 12.09
CA VAL A 164 -4.86 0.31 11.43
C VAL A 164 -4.67 -1.00 12.20
N ARG A 165 -3.42 -1.32 12.55
CA ARG A 165 -3.08 -2.54 13.32
C ARG A 165 -3.82 -2.61 14.66
N LYS A 166 -3.95 -1.48 15.36
CA LYS A 166 -4.62 -1.38 16.67
C LYS A 166 -6.14 -1.21 16.59
N SER A 167 -6.68 -0.81 15.44
CA SER A 167 -8.11 -0.50 15.29
C SER A 167 -9.02 -1.73 15.41
N SER A 168 -8.49 -2.93 15.13
CA SER A 168 -9.24 -4.18 15.24
C SER A 168 -8.30 -5.37 15.50
N SER A 169 -8.76 -6.34 16.29
CA SER A 169 -8.02 -7.59 16.53
C SER A 169 -7.73 -8.39 15.25
N SER A 170 -8.47 -8.16 14.17
CA SER A 170 -8.21 -8.77 12.87
C SER A 170 -7.01 -8.17 12.15
N PHE A 171 -6.65 -6.92 12.47
CA PHE A 171 -5.52 -6.22 11.85
C PHE A 171 -4.24 -6.30 12.69
N GLU A 172 -4.29 -6.83 13.91
CA GLU A 172 -3.11 -6.98 14.78
C GLU A 172 -1.98 -7.79 14.15
N ILE A 173 -2.32 -8.68 13.20
CA ILE A 173 -1.37 -9.53 12.48
C ILE A 173 -0.59 -8.80 11.39
N PHE A 174 -0.99 -7.58 11.00
CA PHE A 174 -0.32 -6.79 9.97
C PHE A 174 0.64 -5.81 10.62
N SER A 175 1.86 -6.28 10.92
CA SER A 175 2.92 -5.38 11.36
C SER A 175 3.26 -4.36 10.26
N PRO A 176 3.71 -3.14 10.61
CA PRO A 176 4.13 -2.16 9.61
C PRO A 176 5.18 -2.72 8.64
N ARG A 177 6.16 -3.48 9.17
CA ARG A 177 7.18 -4.16 8.35
C ARG A 177 6.56 -5.13 7.35
N LEU A 178 5.63 -5.99 7.78
CA LEU A 178 4.93 -6.91 6.89
C LEU A 178 4.19 -6.17 5.77
N VAL A 179 3.44 -5.13 6.12
CA VAL A 179 2.68 -4.34 5.12
C VAL A 179 3.61 -3.67 4.12
N MET A 180 4.70 -3.05 4.58
CA MET A 180 5.67 -2.41 3.70
C MET A 180 6.40 -3.42 2.79
N THR A 181 6.79 -4.59 3.33
CA THR A 181 7.35 -5.68 2.50
C THR A 181 6.35 -6.13 1.43
N ALA A 182 5.07 -6.30 1.79
CA ALA A 182 4.01 -6.68 0.85
C ALA A 182 3.78 -5.63 -0.24
N ILE A 183 3.81 -4.34 0.10
CA ILE A 183 3.71 -3.25 -0.89
C ILE A 183 4.87 -3.34 -1.89
N LEU A 184 6.11 -3.44 -1.43
CA LEU A 184 7.27 -3.53 -2.32
C LEU A 184 7.21 -4.78 -3.21
N ALA A 185 6.94 -5.94 -2.63
CA ALA A 185 6.96 -7.20 -3.36
C ALA A 185 5.76 -7.35 -4.32
N HIS A 186 4.56 -6.95 -3.92
CA HIS A 186 3.32 -7.28 -4.64
C HIS A 186 2.72 -6.11 -5.42
N VAL A 187 3.00 -4.86 -5.01
CA VAL A 187 2.54 -3.65 -5.71
C VAL A 187 3.65 -3.09 -6.58
N VAL A 188 4.84 -2.90 -6.02
CA VAL A 188 5.97 -2.34 -6.78
C VAL A 188 6.64 -3.41 -7.66
N GLY A 189 6.63 -4.66 -7.23
CA GLY A 189 7.28 -5.76 -7.95
C GLY A 189 8.80 -5.80 -7.75
N VAL A 190 9.27 -5.40 -6.56
CA VAL A 190 10.68 -5.37 -6.18
C VAL A 190 11.01 -6.57 -5.30
N GLU A 191 12.19 -7.18 -5.50
CA GLU A 191 12.71 -8.18 -4.58
C GLU A 191 13.06 -7.53 -3.24
N THR A 192 12.66 -8.15 -2.13
CA THR A 192 12.71 -7.55 -0.80
C THR A 192 13.64 -8.26 0.20
N PRO A 193 14.89 -8.65 -0.16
CA PRO A 193 15.73 -9.43 0.76
C PRO A 193 16.06 -8.68 2.06
N ASN A 194 16.23 -7.35 2.01
CA ASN A 194 16.55 -6.58 3.22
C ASN A 194 15.31 -6.43 4.10
N MET A 195 14.16 -6.08 3.51
CA MET A 195 12.89 -5.96 4.24
C MET A 195 12.43 -7.31 4.83
N GLU A 196 12.54 -8.40 4.07
CA GLU A 196 12.22 -9.75 4.56
C GLU A 196 13.12 -10.17 5.72
N SER A 197 14.37 -9.73 5.77
CA SER A 197 15.28 -10.06 6.86
C SER A 197 14.78 -9.54 8.22
N LEU A 198 14.06 -8.41 8.22
CA LEU A 198 13.52 -7.73 9.40
C LEU A 198 12.17 -8.27 9.88
N LEU A 199 11.52 -9.12 9.07
CA LEU A 199 10.24 -9.73 9.42
C LEU A 199 10.41 -10.73 10.56
N SER A 200 9.47 -10.71 11.51
CA SER A 200 9.37 -11.76 12.53
C SER A 200 9.07 -13.12 11.89
N THR A 201 9.25 -14.21 12.63
CA THR A 201 8.88 -15.55 12.13
C THR A 201 7.42 -15.62 11.70
N VAL A 202 6.51 -14.97 12.45
CA VAL A 202 5.07 -14.92 12.13
C VAL A 202 4.84 -14.09 10.88
N ASP A 203 5.47 -12.91 10.76
CA ASP A 203 5.35 -12.09 9.55
C ASP A 203 5.85 -12.81 8.30
N LYS A 204 6.99 -13.52 8.40
CA LYS A 204 7.53 -14.34 7.29
C LYS A 204 6.56 -15.44 6.88
N ILE A 205 5.96 -16.11 7.87
CA ILE A 205 4.90 -17.08 7.63
C ILE A 205 3.75 -16.41 6.91
N ILE A 206 3.23 -15.28 7.39
CA ILE A 206 2.10 -14.59 6.76
C ILE A 206 2.46 -14.13 5.34
N PHE A 207 3.59 -13.46 5.15
CA PHE A 207 4.06 -12.97 3.86
C PHE A 207 4.18 -14.08 2.81
N HIS A 208 4.92 -15.14 3.16
CA HIS A 208 5.07 -16.31 2.29
C HIS A 208 3.87 -17.26 2.31
N ALA A 209 2.90 -17.08 3.21
CA ALA A 209 1.62 -17.75 3.14
C ALA A 209 0.67 -16.95 2.26
N GLN A 210 0.75 -15.61 2.18
CA GLN A 210 -0.09 -14.79 1.31
C GLN A 210 0.25 -15.02 -0.16
N THR A 211 1.54 -15.15 -0.52
CA THR A 211 1.93 -15.40 -1.93
C THR A 211 1.33 -16.70 -2.47
N PRO A 212 1.29 -17.79 -1.69
CA PRO A 212 0.58 -19.02 -2.03
C PRO A 212 -0.90 -19.02 -1.66
N ALA A 213 -1.38 -18.49 -0.51
CA ALA A 213 -2.79 -18.35 -0.06
C ALA A 213 -3.65 -17.60 -1.06
N MET A 214 -3.12 -16.52 -1.62
CA MET A 214 -3.76 -15.83 -2.77
C MET A 214 -3.71 -16.69 -4.03
N ARG A 215 -2.73 -17.60 -4.17
CA ARG A 215 -2.78 -18.70 -5.15
C ARG A 215 -3.67 -19.87 -4.71
N LEU A 216 -4.07 -20.07 -3.44
CA LEU A 216 -5.02 -21.11 -3.00
C LEU A 216 -6.45 -20.70 -3.18
N MET A 217 -6.79 -19.46 -2.88
CA MET A 217 -8.14 -19.00 -3.20
C MET A 217 -8.37 -19.14 -4.72
N ARG A 218 -7.27 -19.15 -5.51
CA ARG A 218 -7.18 -19.58 -6.90
C ARG A 218 -7.07 -21.11 -7.15
N TYR A 219 -6.44 -21.90 -6.28
CA TYR A 219 -6.08 -23.34 -6.45
C TYR A 219 -6.06 -24.19 -5.15
N GLY A 220 -7.10 -24.10 -4.32
CA GLY A 220 -7.13 -24.55 -2.91
C GLY A 220 -6.45 -25.87 -2.52
N PRO A 221 -6.48 -26.94 -3.33
CA PRO A 221 -5.85 -28.21 -2.96
C PRO A 221 -4.30 -28.21 -2.94
N GLN A 222 -3.64 -27.34 -3.71
CA GLN A 222 -2.21 -27.50 -3.97
C GLN A 222 -1.30 -27.03 -2.81
N PHE A 223 -1.72 -26.06 -2.02
CA PHE A 223 -0.86 -25.51 -0.94
C PHE A 223 -0.94 -26.20 0.38
N PHE A 224 -2.06 -26.86 0.70
CA PHE A 224 -2.04 -27.75 1.86
C PHE A 224 -0.94 -28.81 1.64
N THR A 225 -0.73 -29.20 0.39
CA THR A 225 0.39 -30.05 -0.02
C THR A 225 1.73 -29.31 0.12
N ASP A 226 1.88 -28.09 -0.39
CA ASP A 226 3.16 -27.35 -0.34
C ASP A 226 3.60 -26.93 1.09
N VAL A 227 2.68 -26.49 1.95
CA VAL A 227 2.97 -26.11 3.34
C VAL A 227 3.42 -27.33 4.15
N VAL A 228 2.73 -28.46 3.98
CA VAL A 228 3.10 -29.73 4.62
C VAL A 228 4.44 -30.24 4.11
N ASN A 229 4.77 -29.98 2.84
CA ASN A 229 6.04 -30.42 2.25
C ASN A 229 7.23 -29.50 2.57
N LYS A 230 6.99 -28.20 2.83
CA LYS A 230 8.07 -27.20 3.00
C LYS A 230 8.43 -26.94 4.45
N TYR A 231 7.49 -27.07 5.39
CA TYR A 231 7.71 -26.73 6.80
C TYR A 231 7.73 -27.98 7.68
N SER A 232 8.40 -27.89 8.83
CA SER A 232 8.29 -28.95 9.84
C SER A 232 6.84 -29.06 10.34
N LYS A 233 6.46 -30.23 10.82
CA LYS A 233 5.10 -30.50 11.33
C LYS A 233 4.63 -29.43 12.33
N ALA A 234 5.47 -29.07 13.31
CA ALA A 234 5.13 -28.07 14.31
C ALA A 234 4.93 -26.66 13.72
N GLN A 235 5.70 -26.29 12.70
CA GLN A 235 5.55 -25.02 11.99
C GLN A 235 4.27 -25.03 11.14
N ALA A 236 4.00 -26.12 10.41
CA ALA A 236 2.79 -26.27 9.62
C ALA A 236 1.54 -26.26 10.51
N GLU A 237 1.56 -26.95 11.65
CA GLU A 237 0.48 -26.92 12.65
C GLU A 237 0.28 -25.50 13.22
N ALA A 238 1.35 -24.78 13.55
CA ALA A 238 1.25 -23.39 14.00
C ALA A 238 0.67 -22.46 12.92
N VAL A 239 1.07 -22.62 11.65
CA VAL A 239 0.52 -21.88 10.51
C VAL A 239 -0.97 -22.18 10.35
N MET A 240 -1.35 -23.46 10.42
CA MET A 240 -2.73 -23.91 10.24
C MET A 240 -3.61 -23.49 11.40
N GLU A 241 -3.15 -23.61 12.65
CA GLU A 241 -3.88 -23.16 13.84
C GLU A 241 -4.06 -21.65 13.80
N THR A 242 -3.01 -20.90 13.43
CA THR A 242 -3.09 -19.45 13.21
C THR A 242 -4.13 -19.16 12.12
N TRP A 243 -4.02 -19.80 10.96
CA TRP A 243 -4.95 -19.61 9.84
C TRP A 243 -6.40 -19.94 10.22
N PHE A 244 -6.67 -21.08 10.84
CA PHE A 244 -8.01 -21.45 11.30
C PHE A 244 -8.53 -20.50 12.37
N LYS A 245 -7.70 -20.09 13.32
CA LYS A 245 -8.06 -19.13 14.35
C LYS A 245 -8.44 -17.77 13.77
N TYR A 246 -7.79 -17.34 12.69
CA TYR A 246 -8.09 -16.07 12.02
C TYR A 246 -9.20 -16.18 10.97
N ALA A 247 -9.24 -17.23 10.15
CA ALA A 247 -10.27 -17.47 9.14
C ALA A 247 -11.65 -17.76 9.77
N VAL A 248 -11.71 -18.62 10.79
CA VAL A 248 -12.97 -18.89 11.50
C VAL A 248 -13.45 -17.67 12.26
N LYS A 249 -12.53 -16.83 12.78
CA LYS A 249 -12.89 -15.59 13.48
C LYS A 249 -13.29 -14.48 12.51
N SER A 250 -12.68 -14.37 11.33
CA SER A 250 -13.09 -13.43 10.29
C SER A 250 -14.45 -13.81 9.72
N ASP A 251 -14.68 -15.09 9.42
CA ASP A 251 -15.95 -15.57 8.87
C ASP A 251 -17.09 -15.49 9.91
N TYR A 252 -16.80 -15.78 11.18
CA TYR A 252 -17.75 -15.58 12.28
C TYR A 252 -18.09 -14.11 12.50
N LEU A 253 -17.11 -13.20 12.39
CA LEU A 253 -17.35 -11.76 12.52
C LEU A 253 -18.09 -11.18 11.30
N ILE A 254 -17.74 -11.59 10.08
CA ILE A 254 -18.45 -11.20 8.85
C ILE A 254 -19.89 -11.72 8.89
N ALA A 255 -20.09 -12.99 9.25
CA ALA A 255 -21.44 -13.56 9.42
C ALA A 255 -22.22 -12.85 10.54
N LYS A 256 -21.56 -12.46 11.64
CA LYS A 256 -22.20 -11.70 12.72
C LYS A 256 -22.60 -10.28 12.28
N TYR A 257 -21.81 -9.60 11.46
CA TYR A 257 -22.12 -8.24 10.99
C TYR A 257 -23.06 -8.20 9.77
N MET A 258 -23.19 -9.28 9.01
CA MET A 258 -24.17 -9.38 7.91
C MET A 258 -25.59 -9.75 8.38
N TYR A 259 -25.74 -10.14 9.64
CA TYR A 259 -27.02 -10.56 10.25
C TYR A 259 -27.57 -9.59 11.32
N TYR A 260 -26.96 -8.42 11.49
CA TYR A 260 -27.48 -7.29 12.28
C TYR A 260 -27.49 -6.02 11.42
#